data_AF-T1I9G3-F1
#
_entry.id   AF-T1I9G3-F1
#
_cell.length_a   1.000
_cell.length_b   1.000
_cell.length_c   1.000
_cell.angle_alpha   90.00
_cell.angle_beta   90.00
_cell.angle_gamma   90.00
#
_symmetry.space_group_name_H-M   'P 1'
#
loop_
_entity.id
_entity.type
_entity.pdbx_description
1 polymer ?
#
loop_
_entity_poly.entity_id
_entity_poly.type
_entity_poly.pdbx_seq_one_letter_code
_entity_poly.pdbx_strand_id
1 'polypeptide(L)'
;LCVFYVQVLCNTGGLTEIPVTALPSTVEHLSLTKNNFPIIRSDAFNGLRALRKLSLDGNNITVIKPFAFRGLPRLRELSIQHTPLATVAQFAFAGLQNITAILLGHNKIHKVEGYAFAGTSNVRLLLLNSNPLHKIETSAFSGLTNVEHLILPSGIRTIEPDAFSGLDSVGLMKLSFMDLSSLKTHTFRGLAHVHVLAIQESDLGVIETGAFEGMTHVNSLKLLNNKIDSIEELHLRSDAKIRSLKLQGNHLLETPLPGAILLDGVESLTVQANHFPCDCHIHSLLEGPLANGSAGEFSARNYCISPLQYNGQTISAISLTAIGRCHEDITRETWDAPASSSKQKLQYLF
;
A
#
# COMPACT_ATOMS: atom_id res chain seq x y z
N LEU A 1 46.56 -12.59 26.64
CA LEU A 1 45.79 -13.08 25.48
C LEU A 1 44.41 -12.42 25.51
N CYS A 2 44.26 -11.24 24.90
CA CYS A 2 42.98 -10.52 24.86
C CYS A 2 42.12 -11.10 23.73
N VAL A 3 41.15 -11.95 24.07
CA VAL A 3 40.12 -12.34 23.09
C VAL A 3 39.00 -11.32 23.18
N PHE A 4 39.05 -10.32 22.30
CA PHE A 4 37.92 -9.43 22.06
C PHE A 4 36.87 -10.24 21.30
N TYR A 5 35.91 -10.83 22.02
CA TYR A 5 34.78 -11.52 21.39
C TYR A 5 33.81 -10.48 20.80
N VAL A 6 34.19 -9.94 19.62
CA VAL A 6 33.34 -9.07 18.79
C VAL A 6 32.04 -9.81 18.41
N GLN A 7 32.10 -11.14 18.33
CA GLN A 7 30.98 -11.99 17.95
C GLN A 7 30.75 -13.09 18.99
N VAL A 8 29.47 -13.29 19.34
CA VAL A 8 29.00 -14.38 20.21
C VAL A 8 27.87 -15.14 19.50
N LEU A 9 28.01 -16.46 19.45
CA LEU A 9 27.05 -17.38 18.83
C LEU A 9 26.52 -18.35 19.90
N CYS A 10 25.26 -18.19 20.28
CA CYS A 10 24.56 -19.08 21.21
C CYS A 10 23.37 -19.73 20.50
N ASN A 11 23.67 -20.55 19.50
CA ASN A 11 22.65 -21.19 18.67
C ASN A 11 22.26 -22.55 19.24
N THR A 12 21.01 -22.98 19.07
CA THR A 12 20.54 -24.36 19.34
C THR A 12 20.63 -24.85 20.80
N GLY A 13 20.78 -23.93 21.77
CA GLY A 13 21.12 -24.23 23.16
C GLY A 13 19.95 -24.34 24.13
N GLY A 14 18.70 -24.34 23.65
CA GLY A 14 17.51 -24.46 24.50
C GLY A 14 17.31 -23.29 25.47
N LEU A 15 17.96 -22.15 25.23
CA LEU A 15 17.84 -20.98 26.09
C LEU A 15 16.38 -20.53 26.16
N THR A 16 15.88 -20.33 27.38
CA THR A 16 14.54 -19.78 27.64
C THR A 16 14.56 -18.30 28.00
N GLU A 17 15.74 -17.78 28.37
CA GLU A 17 15.98 -16.38 28.70
C GLU A 17 17.28 -15.87 28.07
N ILE A 18 17.34 -14.57 27.80
CA ILE A 18 18.51 -13.92 27.19
C ILE A 18 19.58 -13.72 28.27
N PRO A 19 20.78 -14.31 28.14
CA PRO A 19 21.78 -14.35 29.21
C PRO A 19 22.64 -13.07 29.25
N VAL A 20 22.01 -11.89 29.39
CA VAL A 20 22.70 -10.58 29.33
C VAL A 20 23.86 -10.45 30.32
N THR A 21 23.78 -11.09 31.49
CA THR A 21 24.83 -11.05 32.52
C THR A 21 26.07 -11.89 32.16
N ALA A 22 25.91 -12.88 31.28
CA ALA A 22 27.01 -13.74 30.83
C ALA A 22 27.66 -13.23 29.53
N LEU A 23 27.06 -12.23 28.88
CA LEU A 23 27.55 -11.66 27.63
C LEU A 23 28.57 -10.54 27.90
N PRO A 24 29.68 -10.48 27.15
CA PRO A 24 30.65 -9.39 27.28
C PRO A 24 30.02 -8.08 26.77
N SER A 25 30.22 -6.98 27.52
CA SER A 25 29.69 -5.66 27.14
C SER A 25 30.26 -5.09 25.83
N THR A 26 31.35 -5.68 25.33
CA THR A 26 32.03 -5.35 24.08
C THR A 26 31.49 -6.10 22.86
N VAL A 27 30.51 -7.00 23.02
CA VAL A 27 29.95 -7.76 21.90
C VAL A 27 29.32 -6.83 20.86
N GLU A 28 29.71 -7.00 19.59
CA GLU A 28 29.13 -6.26 18.46
C GLU A 28 28.13 -7.12 17.68
N HIS A 29 28.34 -8.44 17.60
CA HIS A 29 27.48 -9.36 16.87
C HIS A 29 26.98 -10.48 17.79
N LEU A 30 25.67 -10.58 17.98
CA LEU A 30 25.05 -11.60 18.82
C LEU A 30 24.05 -12.42 18.01
N SER A 31 24.24 -13.73 18.00
CA SER A 31 23.31 -14.68 17.42
C SER A 31 22.74 -15.56 18.52
N LEU A 32 21.43 -15.50 18.73
CA LEU A 32 20.69 -16.37 19.66
C LEU A 32 19.67 -17.23 18.89
N THR A 33 20.05 -17.72 17.71
CA THR A 33 19.13 -18.44 16.82
C THR A 33 18.75 -19.82 17.36
N LYS A 34 17.55 -20.30 17.01
CA LYS A 34 17.07 -21.65 17.35
C LYS A 34 17.11 -21.96 18.86
N ASN A 35 16.72 -21.00 19.70
CA ASN A 35 16.45 -21.20 21.12
C ASN A 35 14.93 -21.17 21.38
N ASN A 36 14.50 -21.02 22.63
CA ASN A 36 13.09 -21.07 23.03
C ASN A 36 12.66 -19.79 23.76
N PHE A 37 12.76 -18.63 23.10
CA PHE A 37 12.26 -17.36 23.64
C PHE A 37 10.81 -17.12 23.21
N PRO A 38 9.79 -17.36 24.07
CA PRO A 38 8.40 -17.09 23.70
C PRO A 38 8.08 -15.60 23.65
N ILE A 39 8.72 -14.80 24.51
CA ILE A 39 8.44 -13.37 24.70
C ILE A 39 9.77 -12.62 24.80
N ILE A 40 9.94 -11.58 23.97
CA ILE A 40 11.01 -10.61 24.16
C ILE A 40 10.48 -9.49 25.07
N ARG A 41 10.98 -9.44 26.30
CA ARG A 41 10.56 -8.46 27.32
C ARG A 41 11.10 -7.07 27.00
N SER A 42 10.53 -6.04 27.61
CA SER A 42 11.08 -4.67 27.58
C SER A 42 12.52 -4.68 28.10
N ASP A 43 13.40 -3.91 27.47
CA ASP A 43 14.82 -3.80 27.86
C ASP A 43 15.60 -5.13 27.88
N ALA A 44 15.17 -6.14 27.12
CA ALA A 44 15.71 -7.50 27.18
C ALA A 44 17.21 -7.61 26.85
N PHE A 45 17.77 -6.60 26.19
CA PHE A 45 19.18 -6.53 25.79
C PHE A 45 19.93 -5.35 26.45
N ASN A 46 19.39 -4.82 27.55
CA ASN A 46 20.00 -3.69 28.24
C ASN A 46 21.46 -3.99 28.61
N GLY A 47 22.33 -2.99 28.49
CA GLY A 47 23.77 -3.10 28.76
C GLY A 47 24.62 -3.51 27.55
N LEU A 48 24.05 -4.08 26.48
CA LEU A 48 24.78 -4.45 25.26
C LEU A 48 25.00 -3.25 24.32
N ARG A 49 25.63 -2.19 24.83
CA ARG A 49 25.74 -0.89 24.15
C ARG A 49 26.61 -0.91 22.90
N ALA A 50 27.50 -1.90 22.78
CA ALA A 50 28.36 -2.09 21.61
C ALA A 50 27.68 -2.86 20.46
N LEU A 51 26.50 -3.45 20.70
CA LEU A 51 25.85 -4.35 19.75
C LEU A 51 25.44 -3.64 18.46
N ARG A 52 25.80 -4.24 17.32
CA ARG A 52 25.56 -3.76 15.95
C ARG A 52 24.68 -4.73 15.15
N LYS A 53 24.78 -6.03 15.41
CA LYS A 53 23.96 -7.06 14.76
C LYS A 53 23.36 -8.01 15.79
N LEU A 54 22.05 -8.25 15.69
CA LEU A 54 21.32 -9.18 16.53
C LEU A 54 20.45 -10.10 15.66
N SER A 55 20.64 -11.41 15.78
CA SER A 55 19.76 -12.41 15.17
C SER A 55 19.06 -13.25 16.24
N LEU A 56 17.74 -13.31 16.14
CA LEU A 56 16.82 -14.10 16.96
C LEU A 56 16.04 -15.10 16.11
N ASP A 57 16.57 -15.47 14.95
CA ASP A 57 15.85 -16.29 13.97
C ASP A 57 15.58 -17.72 14.48
N GLY A 58 14.46 -18.30 14.05
CA GLY A 58 14.09 -19.68 14.38
C GLY A 58 13.77 -19.92 15.86
N ASN A 59 13.49 -18.87 16.63
CA ASN A 59 12.97 -18.98 17.99
C ASN A 59 11.44 -19.11 18.00
N ASN A 60 10.86 -19.49 19.14
CA ASN A 60 9.41 -19.53 19.34
C ASN A 60 8.79 -18.16 19.73
N ILE A 61 9.32 -17.05 19.21
CA ILE A 61 8.89 -15.69 19.59
C ILE A 61 7.47 -15.46 19.10
N THR A 62 6.53 -15.29 20.04
CA THR A 62 5.13 -14.95 19.74
C THR A 62 4.81 -13.48 20.01
N VAL A 63 5.54 -12.85 20.94
CA VAL A 63 5.30 -11.48 21.39
C VAL A 63 6.61 -10.72 21.60
N ILE A 64 6.66 -9.48 21.11
CA ILE A 64 7.69 -8.49 21.43
C ILE A 64 7.02 -7.39 22.24
N LYS A 65 7.49 -7.14 23.46
CA LYS A 65 6.94 -6.09 24.33
C LYS A 65 7.41 -4.70 23.89
N PRO A 66 6.66 -3.63 24.23
CA PRO A 66 7.10 -2.25 24.01
C PRO A 66 8.53 -2.01 24.52
N PHE A 67 9.35 -1.31 23.72
CA PHE A 67 10.74 -0.97 24.05
C PHE A 67 11.64 -2.19 24.32
N ALA A 68 11.34 -3.35 23.72
CA ALA A 68 12.11 -4.59 23.88
C ALA A 68 13.62 -4.44 23.59
N PHE A 69 13.96 -3.60 22.60
CA PHE A 69 15.33 -3.39 22.13
C PHE A 69 15.93 -2.05 22.58
N ARG A 70 15.30 -1.39 23.55
CA ARG A 70 15.81 -0.14 24.12
C ARG A 70 17.18 -0.38 24.79
N GLY A 71 18.07 0.60 24.69
CA GLY A 71 19.44 0.51 25.22
C GLY A 71 20.47 -0.05 24.23
N LEU A 72 20.09 -0.26 22.97
CA LEU A 72 20.98 -0.70 21.88
C LEU A 72 21.33 0.46 20.90
N PRO A 73 22.10 1.48 21.33
CA PRO A 73 22.32 2.71 20.55
C PRO A 73 23.13 2.49 19.27
N ARG A 74 23.83 1.36 19.11
CA ARG A 74 24.68 1.06 17.95
C ARG A 74 24.10 0.01 17.02
N LEU A 75 22.90 -0.52 17.33
CA LEU A 75 22.31 -1.60 16.54
C LEU A 75 22.03 -1.10 15.13
N ARG A 76 22.48 -1.86 14.13
CA ARG A 76 22.32 -1.59 12.69
C ARG A 76 21.42 -2.64 12.03
N GLU A 77 21.48 -3.88 12.48
CA GLU A 77 20.75 -4.99 11.87
C GLU A 77 20.07 -5.84 12.94
N LEU A 78 18.77 -6.06 12.77
CA LEU A 78 17.95 -6.91 13.62
C LEU A 78 17.20 -7.91 12.74
N SER A 79 17.42 -9.20 12.99
CA SER A 79 16.70 -10.29 12.34
C SER A 79 15.87 -11.08 13.33
N ILE A 80 14.57 -11.20 13.04
CA ILE A 80 13.61 -12.03 13.76
C ILE A 80 12.75 -12.74 12.71
N GLN A 81 13.32 -13.76 12.09
CA GLN A 81 12.70 -14.52 11.01
C GLN A 81 12.37 -15.94 11.45
N HIS A 82 11.42 -16.57 10.76
CA HIS A 82 10.99 -17.94 11.05
C HIS A 82 10.52 -18.13 12.50
N THR A 83 9.76 -17.17 13.04
CA THR A 83 9.15 -17.23 14.37
C THR A 83 7.61 -17.13 14.26
N PRO A 84 6.84 -17.60 15.25
CA PRO A 84 5.38 -17.45 15.24
C PRO A 84 4.92 -16.04 15.66
N LEU A 85 5.72 -14.99 15.41
CA LEU A 85 5.38 -13.62 15.78
C LEU A 85 4.08 -13.19 15.09
N ALA A 86 3.07 -12.87 15.90
CA ALA A 86 1.71 -12.65 15.40
C ALA A 86 1.45 -11.19 15.00
N THR A 87 2.08 -10.23 15.69
CA THR A 87 1.89 -8.80 15.44
C THR A 87 3.20 -8.04 15.56
N VAL A 88 3.29 -6.92 14.83
CA VAL A 88 4.30 -5.89 15.10
C VAL A 88 3.63 -4.87 16.00
N ALA A 89 3.76 -5.11 17.31
CA ALA A 89 3.02 -4.40 18.34
C ALA A 89 3.49 -2.94 18.50
N GLN A 90 2.61 -2.11 19.05
CA GLN A 90 2.90 -0.72 19.35
C GLN A 90 4.19 -0.59 20.18
N PHE A 91 5.10 0.28 19.73
CA PHE A 91 6.44 0.52 20.29
C PHE A 91 7.37 -0.70 20.39
N ALA A 92 7.10 -1.82 19.71
CA ALA A 92 7.94 -3.02 19.76
C ALA A 92 9.40 -2.75 19.35
N PHE A 93 9.61 -1.90 18.34
CA PHE A 93 10.93 -1.51 17.82
C PHE A 93 11.33 -0.08 18.19
N ALA A 94 10.60 0.56 19.12
CA ALA A 94 10.78 1.97 19.40
C ALA A 94 12.17 2.31 19.98
N GLY A 95 12.70 3.46 19.56
CA GLY A 95 13.96 4.02 20.07
C GLY A 95 15.23 3.42 19.49
N LEU A 96 15.13 2.54 18.49
CA LEU A 96 16.29 2.04 17.73
C LEU A 96 16.80 3.10 16.74
N GLN A 97 17.39 4.18 17.26
CA GLN A 97 17.75 5.36 16.46
C GLN A 97 18.73 5.07 15.31
N ASN A 98 19.60 4.08 15.44
CA ASN A 98 20.66 3.78 14.47
C ASN A 98 20.39 2.55 13.61
N ILE A 99 19.25 1.88 13.79
CA ILE A 99 18.93 0.66 13.03
C ILE A 99 18.76 0.99 11.55
N THR A 100 19.37 0.17 10.70
CA THR A 100 19.32 0.32 9.24
C THR A 100 18.51 -0.77 8.56
N ALA A 101 18.43 -1.97 9.17
CA ALA A 101 17.70 -3.11 8.62
C ALA A 101 16.93 -3.84 9.72
N ILE A 102 15.63 -4.02 9.50
CA ILE A 102 14.74 -4.84 10.33
C ILE A 102 14.17 -5.94 9.44
N LEU A 103 14.52 -7.20 9.72
CA LEU A 103 14.12 -8.37 8.95
C LEU A 103 13.09 -9.18 9.74
N LEU A 104 11.84 -9.18 9.28
CA LEU A 104 10.69 -9.84 9.89
C LEU A 104 10.03 -10.83 8.91
N GLY A 105 10.81 -11.34 7.97
CA GLY A 105 10.36 -12.32 6.98
C GLY A 105 9.94 -13.66 7.60
N HIS A 106 9.03 -14.36 6.95
CA HIS A 106 8.60 -15.71 7.33
C HIS A 106 8.09 -15.83 8.78
N ASN A 107 7.29 -14.87 9.24
CA ASN A 107 6.60 -14.95 10.54
C ASN A 107 5.09 -15.24 10.34
N LYS A 108 4.27 -14.93 11.36
CA LYS A 108 2.80 -15.00 11.32
C LYS A 108 2.16 -13.63 11.55
N ILE A 109 2.85 -12.59 11.10
CA ILE A 109 2.44 -11.20 11.32
C ILE A 109 1.17 -10.95 10.52
N HIS A 110 0.04 -10.81 11.20
CA HIS A 110 -1.25 -10.49 10.59
C HIS A 110 -1.65 -9.02 10.76
N LYS A 111 -0.92 -8.28 11.61
CA LYS A 111 -1.20 -6.88 11.93
C LYS A 111 0.07 -6.09 12.27
N VAL A 112 0.17 -4.87 11.75
CA VAL A 112 1.15 -3.85 12.19
C VAL A 112 0.39 -2.76 12.93
N GLU A 113 0.73 -2.55 14.20
CA GLU A 113 0.05 -1.59 15.08
C GLU A 113 0.65 -0.18 14.99
N GLY A 114 -0.15 0.81 15.36
CA GLY A 114 0.26 2.22 15.37
C GLY A 114 1.53 2.46 16.20
N TYR A 115 2.45 3.25 15.66
CA TYR A 115 3.72 3.62 16.29
C TYR A 115 4.67 2.46 16.61
N ALA A 116 4.55 1.32 15.92
CA ALA A 116 5.43 0.18 16.14
C ALA A 116 6.93 0.49 15.94
N PHE A 117 7.23 1.46 15.07
CA PHE A 117 8.58 1.91 14.67
C PHE A 117 8.94 3.31 15.19
N ALA A 118 8.30 3.77 16.28
CA ALA A 118 8.53 5.12 16.78
C ALA A 118 10.01 5.40 17.10
N GLY A 119 10.57 6.45 16.49
CA GLY A 119 11.96 6.85 16.72
C GLY A 119 13.02 5.96 16.04
N THR A 120 12.66 5.21 15.00
CA THR A 120 13.61 4.44 14.16
C THR A 120 13.89 5.15 12.82
N SER A 121 14.40 6.38 12.88
CA SER A 121 14.54 7.29 11.74
C SER A 121 15.56 6.88 10.67
N ASN A 122 16.43 5.89 10.95
CA ASN A 122 17.51 5.47 10.06
C ASN A 122 17.27 4.13 9.34
N VAL A 123 16.06 3.55 9.46
CA VAL A 123 15.71 2.29 8.79
C VAL A 123 15.73 2.50 7.28
N ARG A 124 16.62 1.79 6.57
CA ARG A 124 16.67 1.77 5.10
C ARG A 124 15.91 0.59 4.51
N LEU A 125 15.90 -0.55 5.21
CA LEU A 125 15.22 -1.76 4.80
C LEU A 125 14.30 -2.25 5.91
N LEU A 126 13.00 -2.31 5.62
CA LEU A 126 12.01 -3.03 6.42
C LEU A 126 11.43 -4.16 5.57
N LEU A 127 11.66 -5.39 5.99
CA LEU A 127 11.27 -6.60 5.28
C LEU A 127 10.21 -7.36 6.07
N LEU A 128 8.99 -7.41 5.52
CA LEU A 128 7.81 -8.08 6.09
C LEU A 128 7.28 -9.19 5.16
N ASN A 129 8.05 -9.61 4.16
CA ASN A 129 7.63 -10.64 3.19
C ASN A 129 7.25 -11.96 3.87
N SER A 130 6.45 -12.77 3.17
CA SER A 130 6.03 -14.10 3.66
C SER A 130 5.35 -14.05 5.03
N ASN A 131 4.52 -13.03 5.27
CA ASN A 131 3.62 -12.90 6.40
C ASN A 131 2.17 -12.77 5.92
N PRO A 132 1.18 -13.28 6.66
CA PRO A 132 -0.24 -13.12 6.35
C PRO A 132 -0.77 -11.75 6.82
N LEU A 133 -0.13 -10.64 6.43
CA LEU A 133 -0.49 -9.30 6.91
C LEU A 133 -1.85 -8.88 6.34
N HIS A 134 -2.87 -8.86 7.20
CA HIS A 134 -4.23 -8.48 6.79
C HIS A 134 -4.56 -7.03 7.09
N LYS A 135 -3.99 -6.46 8.16
CA LYS A 135 -4.34 -5.13 8.65
C LYS A 135 -3.12 -4.25 8.93
N ILE A 136 -3.16 -3.02 8.43
CA ILE A 136 -2.22 -1.94 8.78
C ILE A 136 -3.01 -0.86 9.52
N GLU A 137 -2.64 -0.61 10.78
CA GLU A 137 -3.31 0.39 11.61
C GLU A 137 -2.84 1.82 11.34
N THR A 138 -3.61 2.80 11.80
CA THR A 138 -3.25 4.22 11.76
C THR A 138 -1.85 4.46 12.36
N SER A 139 -1.02 5.25 11.67
CA SER A 139 0.36 5.57 12.07
C SER A 139 1.27 4.35 12.27
N ALA A 140 0.97 3.20 11.64
CA ALA A 140 1.76 1.97 11.76
C ALA A 140 3.25 2.16 11.46
N PHE A 141 3.58 3.01 10.48
CA PHE A 141 4.94 3.29 10.03
C PHE A 141 5.51 4.60 10.56
N SER A 142 4.86 5.21 11.55
CA SER A 142 5.30 6.49 12.12
C SER A 142 6.71 6.39 12.71
N GLY A 143 7.58 7.32 12.31
CA GLY A 143 8.99 7.38 12.72
C GLY A 143 9.96 6.81 11.69
N LEU A 144 9.45 6.19 10.62
CA LEU A 144 10.25 5.75 9.47
C LEU A 144 10.49 6.92 8.51
N THR A 145 11.48 7.76 8.80
CA THR A 145 11.70 9.01 8.06
C THR A 145 12.57 8.87 6.80
N ASN A 146 13.26 7.74 6.60
CA ASN A 146 14.20 7.56 5.48
C ASN A 146 14.34 6.10 5.02
N VAL A 147 13.27 5.52 4.48
CA VAL A 147 13.24 4.13 4.03
C VAL A 147 13.59 4.02 2.54
N GLU A 148 14.62 3.26 2.19
CA GLU A 148 14.93 2.99 0.78
C GLU A 148 13.98 1.92 0.22
N HIS A 149 13.75 0.86 1.01
CA HIS A 149 12.96 -0.30 0.62
C HIS A 149 11.99 -0.72 1.74
N LEU A 150 10.69 -0.52 1.51
CA LEU A 150 9.61 -1.05 2.34
C LEU A 150 8.96 -2.24 1.63
N ILE A 151 9.32 -3.46 2.03
CA ILE A 151 8.83 -4.70 1.41
C ILE A 151 7.68 -5.26 2.24
N LEU A 152 6.45 -4.91 1.85
CA LEU A 152 5.22 -5.44 2.43
C LEU A 152 4.86 -6.79 1.77
N PRO A 153 4.21 -7.71 2.50
CA PRO A 153 3.70 -8.94 1.93
C PRO A 153 2.44 -8.68 1.08
N SER A 154 2.06 -9.68 0.30
CA SER A 154 0.78 -9.74 -0.43
C SER A 154 -0.40 -9.99 0.51
N GLY A 155 -1.62 -9.68 0.08
CA GLY A 155 -2.85 -10.10 0.76
C GLY A 155 -3.34 -9.17 1.86
N ILE A 156 -2.95 -7.89 1.83
CA ILE A 156 -3.48 -6.86 2.72
C ILE A 156 -4.97 -6.66 2.38
N ARG A 157 -5.82 -6.67 3.42
CA ARG A 157 -7.28 -6.53 3.31
C ARG A 157 -7.80 -5.23 3.90
N THR A 158 -7.04 -4.60 4.80
CA THR A 158 -7.45 -3.37 5.46
C THR A 158 -6.24 -2.47 5.69
N ILE A 159 -6.32 -1.27 5.14
CA ILE A 159 -5.43 -0.15 5.45
C ILE A 159 -6.31 0.90 6.13
N GLU A 160 -6.01 1.20 7.40
CA GLU A 160 -6.74 2.25 8.11
C GLU A 160 -6.36 3.65 7.59
N PRO A 161 -7.23 4.66 7.74
CA PRO A 161 -6.89 6.05 7.48
C PRO A 161 -5.61 6.46 8.21
N ASP A 162 -4.78 7.27 7.55
CA ASP A 162 -3.51 7.77 8.09
C ASP A 162 -2.50 6.64 8.47
N ALA A 163 -2.64 5.42 7.92
CA ALA A 163 -1.73 4.29 8.16
C ALA A 163 -0.26 4.60 7.86
N PHE A 164 -0.01 5.48 6.88
CA PHE A 164 1.33 5.90 6.47
C PHE A 164 1.73 7.27 7.04
N SER A 165 0.99 7.79 8.04
CA SER A 165 1.34 9.04 8.70
C SER A 165 2.70 8.96 9.40
N GLY A 166 3.58 9.92 9.11
CA GLY A 166 4.96 9.96 9.59
C GLY A 166 5.94 9.05 8.84
N LEU A 167 5.56 8.56 7.66
CA LEU A 167 6.42 7.87 6.69
C LEU A 167 6.97 8.90 5.69
N ASP A 168 8.02 9.63 6.11
CA ASP A 168 8.44 10.86 5.43
C ASP A 168 9.10 10.62 4.07
N SER A 169 9.89 9.55 3.95
CA SER A 169 10.58 9.22 2.70
C SER A 169 10.62 7.72 2.45
N VAL A 170 10.15 7.33 1.26
CA VAL A 170 10.21 5.97 0.76
C VAL A 170 10.73 5.97 -0.67
N GLY A 171 11.78 5.19 -0.96
CA GLY A 171 12.23 4.97 -2.33
C GLY A 171 11.15 4.27 -3.16
N LEU A 172 10.94 2.98 -2.89
CA LEU A 172 9.92 2.18 -3.56
C LEU A 172 8.92 1.65 -2.54
N MET A 173 7.65 1.98 -2.73
CA MET A 173 6.53 1.39 -2.02
C MET A 173 5.68 0.59 -3.01
N LYS A 174 5.68 -0.73 -2.85
CA LYS A 174 4.92 -1.64 -3.70
C LYS A 174 3.86 -2.36 -2.86
N LEU A 175 2.61 -2.19 -3.26
CA LEU A 175 1.44 -2.90 -2.74
C LEU A 175 0.95 -3.85 -3.83
N SER A 176 0.76 -5.12 -3.50
CA SER A 176 0.38 -6.12 -4.51
C SER A 176 -0.52 -7.20 -3.96
N PHE A 177 -1.41 -7.73 -4.81
CA PHE A 177 -2.36 -8.77 -4.43
C PHE A 177 -3.15 -8.37 -3.17
N MET A 178 -3.55 -7.11 -3.09
CA MET A 178 -4.48 -6.66 -2.07
C MET A 178 -5.91 -7.05 -2.48
N ASP A 179 -6.72 -7.27 -1.48
CA ASP A 179 -8.13 -7.66 -1.61
C ASP A 179 -8.94 -6.68 -0.74
N LEU A 180 -9.04 -5.45 -1.24
CA LEU A 180 -9.66 -4.34 -0.53
C LEU A 180 -11.12 -4.19 -0.99
N SER A 181 -12.01 -3.91 -0.04
CA SER A 181 -13.37 -3.49 -0.38
C SER A 181 -13.42 -2.07 -0.97
N SER A 182 -12.50 -1.22 -0.51
CA SER A 182 -12.37 0.16 -0.95
C SER A 182 -11.01 0.75 -0.55
N LEU A 183 -10.54 1.73 -1.32
CA LEU A 183 -9.52 2.68 -0.90
C LEU A 183 -10.21 3.84 -0.19
N LYS A 184 -10.12 3.85 1.14
CA LYS A 184 -10.82 4.80 2.01
C LYS A 184 -10.18 6.18 2.03
N THR A 185 -10.94 7.18 2.45
CA THR A 185 -10.43 8.54 2.71
C THR A 185 -9.15 8.51 3.55
N HIS A 186 -8.14 9.28 3.15
CA HIS A 186 -6.84 9.40 3.80
C HIS A 186 -6.02 8.10 3.87
N THR A 187 -6.28 7.09 3.02
CA THR A 187 -5.48 5.86 2.97
C THR A 187 -4.00 6.17 2.75
N PHE A 188 -3.67 7.12 1.87
CA PHE A 188 -2.28 7.49 1.53
C PHE A 188 -1.79 8.80 2.17
N ARG A 189 -2.55 9.35 3.12
CA ARG A 189 -2.19 10.59 3.80
C ARG A 189 -0.89 10.44 4.59
N GLY A 190 -0.04 11.46 4.50
CA GLY A 190 1.25 11.50 5.18
C GLY A 190 2.42 10.93 4.39
N LEU A 191 2.18 10.34 3.21
CA LEU A 191 3.25 10.02 2.26
C LEU A 191 3.90 11.30 1.74
N ALA A 192 5.04 11.66 2.34
CA ALA A 192 5.65 12.95 2.08
C ALA A 192 6.63 12.95 0.91
N HIS A 193 7.48 11.92 0.77
CA HIS A 193 8.44 11.79 -0.33
C HIS A 193 8.56 10.34 -0.81
N VAL A 194 7.71 9.97 -1.75
CA VAL A 194 7.73 8.64 -2.36
C VAL A 194 8.28 8.72 -3.78
N HIS A 195 9.37 8.00 -4.08
CA HIS A 195 9.89 8.00 -5.44
C HIS A 195 9.00 7.18 -6.40
N VAL A 196 8.55 6.00 -5.96
CA VAL A 196 7.56 5.19 -6.69
C VAL A 196 6.54 4.61 -5.72
N LEU A 197 5.26 4.95 -5.92
CA LEU A 197 4.12 4.26 -5.32
C LEU A 197 3.48 3.36 -6.40
N ALA A 198 3.58 2.05 -6.22
CA ALA A 198 3.01 1.08 -7.15
C ALA A 198 1.96 0.21 -6.45
N ILE A 199 0.73 0.27 -6.94
CA ILE A 199 -0.37 -0.61 -6.53
C ILE A 199 -0.68 -1.50 -7.73
N GLN A 200 -0.53 -2.80 -7.57
CA GLN A 200 -0.63 -3.71 -8.71
C GLN A 200 -1.27 -5.06 -8.39
N GLU A 201 -1.87 -5.68 -9.42
CA GLU A 201 -2.44 -7.04 -9.31
C GLU A 201 -3.41 -7.16 -8.12
N SER A 202 -4.21 -6.13 -7.86
CA SER A 202 -5.07 -6.04 -6.67
C SER A 202 -6.54 -5.79 -7.02
N ASP A 203 -7.45 -6.26 -6.18
CA ASP A 203 -8.83 -5.77 -6.16
C ASP A 203 -8.89 -4.57 -5.20
N LEU A 204 -9.16 -3.39 -5.76
CA LEU A 204 -9.20 -2.13 -5.00
C LEU A 204 -10.62 -1.76 -4.57
N GLY A 205 -11.64 -2.42 -5.13
CA GLY A 205 -13.03 -2.07 -4.94
C GLY A 205 -13.30 -0.62 -5.35
N VAL A 206 -13.94 0.14 -4.47
CA VAL A 206 -14.27 1.56 -4.71
C VAL A 206 -13.11 2.47 -4.33
N ILE A 207 -12.77 3.44 -5.18
CA ILE A 207 -11.92 4.57 -4.80
C ILE A 207 -12.82 5.63 -4.18
N GLU A 208 -12.82 5.71 -2.84
CA GLU A 208 -13.64 6.66 -2.08
C GLU A 208 -13.09 8.08 -2.15
N THR A 209 -13.95 9.04 -1.82
CA THR A 209 -13.60 10.47 -1.71
C THR A 209 -12.37 10.69 -0.81
N GLY A 210 -11.39 11.48 -1.28
CA GLY A 210 -10.19 11.81 -0.52
C GLY A 210 -9.21 10.64 -0.28
N ALA A 211 -9.31 9.52 -1.00
CA ALA A 211 -8.41 8.37 -0.80
C ALA A 211 -6.91 8.71 -0.96
N PHE A 212 -6.61 9.63 -1.88
CA PHE A 212 -5.27 10.12 -2.21
C PHE A 212 -4.94 11.49 -1.60
N GLU A 213 -5.80 12.02 -0.71
CA GLU A 213 -5.57 13.32 -0.08
C GLU A 213 -4.40 13.29 0.92
N GLY A 214 -3.63 14.37 0.96
CA GLY A 214 -2.55 14.55 1.93
C GLY A 214 -1.24 13.84 1.59
N MET A 215 -1.05 13.40 0.35
CA MET A 215 0.27 13.11 -0.22
C MET A 215 0.96 14.43 -0.60
N THR A 216 2.27 14.58 -0.36
CA THR A 216 2.97 15.85 -0.63
C THR A 216 4.10 15.76 -1.66
N HIS A 217 4.57 14.55 -1.97
CA HIS A 217 5.47 14.32 -3.10
C HIS A 217 5.48 12.84 -3.50
N VAL A 218 4.89 12.52 -4.66
CA VAL A 218 4.95 11.17 -5.24
C VAL A 218 5.49 11.25 -6.67
N ASN A 219 6.76 10.93 -6.89
CA ASN A 219 7.37 11.12 -8.22
C ASN A 219 6.70 10.23 -9.31
N SER A 220 6.36 8.98 -9.00
CA SER A 220 5.61 8.12 -9.93
C SER A 220 4.53 7.33 -9.19
N LEU A 221 3.27 7.57 -9.55
CA LEU A 221 2.13 6.79 -9.13
C LEU A 221 1.75 5.78 -10.22
N LYS A 222 1.72 4.49 -9.87
CA LYS A 222 1.43 3.39 -10.79
C LYS A 222 0.28 2.57 -10.25
N LEU A 223 -0.82 2.55 -10.99
CA LEU A 223 -1.99 1.69 -10.77
C LEU A 223 -2.00 0.68 -11.93
N LEU A 224 -1.50 -0.52 -11.68
CA LEU A 224 -1.22 -1.53 -12.71
C LEU A 224 -2.03 -2.81 -12.49
N ASN A 225 -2.81 -3.25 -13.48
CA ASN A 225 -3.53 -4.53 -13.43
C ASN A 225 -4.42 -4.64 -12.18
N ASN A 226 -5.14 -3.57 -11.82
CA ASN A 226 -6.08 -3.61 -10.70
C ASN A 226 -7.54 -3.68 -11.18
N LYS A 227 -8.39 -4.28 -10.36
CA LYS A 227 -9.83 -4.19 -10.51
C LYS A 227 -10.34 -3.02 -9.66
N ILE A 228 -10.98 -2.05 -10.30
CA ILE A 228 -11.59 -0.88 -9.67
C ILE A 228 -13.09 -0.99 -9.96
N ASP A 229 -13.90 -1.20 -8.93
CA ASP A 229 -15.34 -1.36 -9.13
C ASP A 229 -15.95 -0.02 -9.56
N SER A 230 -15.65 1.06 -8.84
CA SER A 230 -16.04 2.42 -9.21
C SER A 230 -15.09 3.48 -8.64
N ILE A 231 -15.17 4.70 -9.17
CA ILE A 231 -14.40 5.86 -8.69
C ILE A 231 -15.39 6.92 -8.24
N GLU A 232 -15.50 7.15 -6.92
CA GLU A 232 -16.20 8.31 -6.38
C GLU A 232 -15.38 9.58 -6.63
N GLU A 233 -14.09 9.52 -6.29
CA GLU A 233 -13.15 10.63 -6.50
C GLU A 233 -11.72 10.10 -6.72
N LEU A 234 -11.10 10.56 -7.80
CA LEU A 234 -9.67 10.43 -8.05
C LEU A 234 -9.09 11.82 -8.32
N HIS A 235 -8.88 12.57 -7.25
CA HIS A 235 -8.26 13.89 -7.31
C HIS A 235 -6.78 13.77 -6.99
N LEU A 236 -5.96 13.98 -8.00
CA LEU A 236 -4.52 14.13 -7.89
C LEU A 236 -4.21 15.61 -8.06
N ARG A 237 -4.01 16.30 -6.93
CA ARG A 237 -3.80 17.75 -6.86
C ARG A 237 -2.31 18.09 -6.99
N SER A 238 -2.03 19.34 -7.34
CA SER A 238 -0.66 19.84 -7.56
C SER A 238 0.23 19.85 -6.31
N ASP A 239 -0.36 19.82 -5.11
CA ASP A 239 0.34 19.67 -3.82
C ASP A 239 1.01 18.31 -3.66
N ALA A 240 0.47 17.25 -4.27
CA ALA A 240 1.07 15.91 -4.29
C ALA A 240 2.28 15.79 -5.24
N LYS A 241 2.52 16.79 -6.11
CA LYS A 241 3.67 16.90 -7.02
C LYS A 241 3.94 15.62 -7.82
N ILE A 242 2.88 15.07 -8.41
CA ILE A 242 2.97 13.80 -9.14
C ILE A 242 3.58 14.02 -10.51
N ARG A 243 4.81 13.55 -10.77
CA ARG A 243 5.41 13.70 -12.11
C ARG A 243 4.81 12.75 -13.13
N SER A 244 4.62 11.49 -12.75
CA SER A 244 4.10 10.48 -13.68
C SER A 244 2.98 9.66 -13.06
N LEU A 245 1.82 9.66 -13.73
CA LEU A 245 0.71 8.74 -13.46
C LEU A 245 0.67 7.66 -14.54
N LYS A 246 0.69 6.40 -14.11
CA LYS A 246 0.44 5.24 -14.98
C LYS A 246 -0.81 4.51 -14.53
N LEU A 247 -1.83 4.54 -15.36
CA LEU A 247 -3.04 3.73 -15.26
C LEU A 247 -2.96 2.69 -16.37
N GLN A 248 -2.57 1.46 -16.02
CA GLN A 248 -2.42 0.41 -17.02
C GLN A 248 -3.10 -0.88 -16.58
N GLY A 249 -3.80 -1.54 -17.49
CA GLY A 249 -4.37 -2.86 -17.21
C GLY A 249 -5.51 -2.84 -16.21
N ASN A 250 -6.05 -1.67 -15.83
CA ASN A 250 -7.11 -1.61 -14.84
C ASN A 250 -8.48 -1.88 -15.47
N HIS A 251 -9.39 -2.43 -14.69
CA HIS A 251 -10.78 -2.65 -15.08
C HIS A 251 -11.66 -1.72 -14.26
N LEU A 252 -12.37 -0.81 -14.90
CA LEU A 252 -13.40 0.01 -14.27
C LEU A 252 -14.77 -0.59 -14.61
N LEU A 253 -15.57 -0.96 -13.60
CA LEU A 253 -16.90 -1.54 -13.86
C LEU A 253 -17.95 -0.46 -14.16
N GLU A 254 -17.76 0.75 -13.65
CA GLU A 254 -18.63 1.90 -13.85
C GLU A 254 -17.89 3.10 -14.44
N THR A 255 -18.59 3.88 -15.27
CA THR A 255 -18.04 5.13 -15.81
C THR A 255 -18.05 6.18 -14.71
N PRO A 256 -16.90 6.79 -14.35
CA PRO A 256 -16.84 7.83 -13.33
C PRO A 256 -17.73 9.03 -13.70
N LEU A 257 -18.40 9.61 -12.70
CA LEU A 257 -19.21 10.81 -12.89
C LEU A 257 -18.34 11.98 -13.39
N PRO A 258 -18.92 12.95 -14.14
CA PRO A 258 -18.21 14.17 -14.50
C PRO A 258 -17.62 14.87 -13.27
N GLY A 259 -16.31 15.15 -13.29
CA GLY A 259 -15.59 15.78 -12.18
C GLY A 259 -15.07 14.83 -11.09
N ALA A 260 -15.41 13.53 -11.14
CA ALA A 260 -14.85 12.53 -10.23
C ALA A 260 -13.34 12.41 -10.39
N ILE A 261 -12.82 12.56 -11.62
CA ILE A 261 -11.39 12.54 -11.90
C ILE A 261 -10.88 13.96 -12.08
N LEU A 262 -9.84 14.32 -11.32
CA LEU A 262 -9.10 15.57 -11.45
C LEU A 262 -7.60 15.27 -11.45
N LEU A 263 -6.91 15.64 -12.52
CA LEU A 263 -5.46 15.47 -12.65
C LEU A 263 -4.81 16.85 -12.78
N ASP A 264 -4.47 17.46 -11.65
CA ASP A 264 -3.80 18.75 -11.58
C ASP A 264 -2.33 18.58 -11.17
N GLY A 265 -1.41 19.11 -11.98
CA GLY A 265 0.03 18.99 -11.74
C GLY A 265 0.67 17.66 -12.13
N VAL A 266 -0.03 16.78 -12.87
CA VAL A 266 0.54 15.55 -13.45
C VAL A 266 1.29 15.85 -14.75
N GLU A 267 2.62 15.73 -14.75
CA GLU A 267 3.45 16.07 -15.93
C GLU A 267 3.35 15.03 -17.07
N SER A 268 3.26 13.75 -16.73
CA SER A 268 3.24 12.63 -17.68
C SER A 268 2.15 11.62 -17.33
N LEU A 269 1.14 11.52 -18.20
CA LEU A 269 0.06 10.56 -18.07
C LEU A 269 0.21 9.40 -19.07
N THR A 270 0.09 8.17 -18.58
CA THR A 270 -0.05 6.97 -19.42
C THR A 270 -1.34 6.26 -19.05
N VAL A 271 -2.28 6.17 -19.99
CA VAL A 271 -3.52 5.38 -19.84
C VAL A 271 -3.62 4.37 -20.99
N GLN A 272 -3.31 3.11 -20.71
CA GLN A 272 -3.30 2.06 -21.73
C GLN A 272 -3.70 0.70 -21.18
N ALA A 273 -4.21 -0.16 -22.04
CA ALA A 273 -4.68 -1.50 -21.71
C ALA A 273 -5.71 -1.53 -20.58
N ASN A 274 -6.40 -0.43 -20.30
CA ASN A 274 -7.50 -0.44 -19.34
C ASN A 274 -8.79 -0.87 -20.05
N HIS A 275 -9.72 -1.43 -19.27
CA HIS A 275 -11.04 -1.80 -19.72
C HIS A 275 -12.06 -0.86 -19.05
N PHE A 276 -12.82 -0.13 -19.86
CA PHE A 276 -13.82 0.85 -19.43
C PHE A 276 -15.22 0.47 -19.91
N PRO A 277 -16.30 0.95 -19.27
CA PRO A 277 -17.64 0.81 -19.82
C PRO A 277 -17.79 1.66 -21.09
N CYS A 278 -18.28 1.05 -22.16
CA CYS A 278 -18.54 1.67 -23.45
C CYS A 278 -20.04 1.82 -23.68
N ASP A 279 -20.71 2.40 -22.69
CA ASP A 279 -22.09 2.86 -22.75
C ASP A 279 -22.15 4.35 -23.14
N CYS A 280 -23.33 4.98 -23.04
CA CYS A 280 -23.53 6.37 -23.42
C CYS A 280 -22.71 7.40 -22.59
N HIS A 281 -22.12 6.99 -21.46
CA HIS A 281 -21.26 7.84 -20.63
C HIS A 281 -19.80 7.82 -21.09
N ILE A 282 -19.40 6.96 -22.03
CA ILE A 282 -18.02 6.87 -22.54
C ILE A 282 -17.49 8.23 -23.02
N HIS A 283 -18.37 9.11 -23.52
CA HIS A 283 -18.02 10.46 -23.94
C HIS A 283 -17.38 11.28 -22.80
N SER A 284 -17.81 11.09 -21.55
CA SER A 284 -17.22 11.75 -20.39
C SER A 284 -15.78 11.31 -20.13
N LEU A 285 -15.41 10.06 -20.47
CA LEU A 285 -14.03 9.58 -20.41
C LEU A 285 -13.18 10.15 -21.55
N LEU A 286 -13.74 10.20 -22.76
CA LEU A 286 -13.06 10.70 -23.96
C LEU A 286 -12.79 12.21 -23.93
N GLU A 287 -13.68 12.97 -23.31
CA GLU A 287 -13.54 14.42 -23.09
C GLU A 287 -12.86 14.74 -21.76
N GLY A 288 -12.66 13.72 -20.91
CA GLY A 288 -12.16 13.87 -19.55
C GLY A 288 -10.63 13.88 -19.44
N PRO A 289 -10.11 14.04 -18.20
CA PRO A 289 -8.68 14.17 -17.95
C PRO A 289 -7.86 12.94 -18.37
N LEU A 290 -8.46 11.74 -18.34
CA LEU A 290 -7.77 10.50 -18.70
C LEU A 290 -7.40 10.43 -20.20
N ALA A 291 -8.15 11.09 -21.07
CA ALA A 291 -7.85 11.16 -22.50
C ALA A 291 -6.74 12.17 -22.82
N ASN A 292 -6.42 13.08 -21.90
CA ASN A 292 -5.35 14.07 -22.01
C ASN A 292 -5.31 14.82 -23.36
N GLY A 293 -6.49 15.24 -23.85
CA GLY A 293 -6.62 15.95 -25.13
C GLY A 293 -6.46 15.09 -26.38
N SER A 294 -6.24 13.78 -26.26
CA SER A 294 -6.07 12.84 -27.37
C SER A 294 -7.04 11.65 -27.27
N ALA A 295 -8.33 11.93 -27.51
CA ALA A 295 -9.37 10.90 -27.50
C ALA A 295 -9.08 9.73 -28.46
N GLY A 296 -8.44 10.01 -29.61
CA GLY A 296 -8.05 8.97 -30.58
C GLY A 296 -6.99 8.01 -30.03
N GLU A 297 -5.93 8.53 -29.40
CA GLU A 297 -4.89 7.70 -28.79
C GLU A 297 -5.43 6.94 -27.57
N PHE A 298 -6.23 7.60 -26.74
CA PHE A 298 -6.93 6.96 -25.63
C PHE A 298 -7.79 5.78 -26.11
N SER A 299 -8.59 5.99 -27.15
CA SER A 299 -9.49 4.97 -27.68
C SER A 299 -8.76 3.80 -28.34
N ALA A 300 -7.62 4.07 -28.98
CA ALA A 300 -6.80 3.05 -29.63
C ALA A 300 -6.03 2.17 -28.63
N ARG A 301 -5.76 2.68 -27.42
CA ARG A 301 -4.97 1.98 -26.39
C ARG A 301 -5.79 1.36 -25.28
N ASN A 302 -7.11 1.58 -25.23
CA ASN A 302 -7.98 1.05 -24.19
C ASN A 302 -9.15 0.27 -24.80
N TYR A 303 -9.78 -0.56 -23.97
CA TYR A 303 -10.74 -1.57 -24.36
C TYR A 303 -12.07 -1.35 -23.64
N CYS A 304 -13.12 -1.97 -24.17
CA CYS A 304 -14.43 -1.97 -23.54
C CYS A 304 -14.59 -3.19 -22.63
N ILE A 305 -15.23 -3.00 -21.46
CA ILE A 305 -15.63 -4.09 -20.55
C ILE A 305 -17.12 -4.41 -20.65
N SER A 306 -17.92 -3.40 -20.98
CA SER A 306 -19.37 -3.46 -21.08
C SER A 306 -19.85 -2.48 -22.17
N PRO A 307 -21.08 -2.64 -22.69
CA PRO A 307 -21.92 -3.84 -22.60
C PRO A 307 -21.24 -5.08 -23.22
N LEU A 308 -21.79 -6.28 -22.95
CA LEU A 308 -21.19 -7.56 -23.35
C LEU A 308 -20.82 -7.64 -24.85
N GLN A 309 -21.61 -7.02 -25.71
CA GLN A 309 -21.40 -6.96 -27.16
C GLN A 309 -20.07 -6.30 -27.60
N TYR A 310 -19.52 -5.40 -26.77
CA TYR A 310 -18.27 -4.70 -27.03
C TYR A 310 -17.11 -5.19 -26.16
N ASN A 311 -17.37 -6.13 -25.23
CA ASN A 311 -16.37 -6.58 -24.27
C ASN A 311 -15.10 -7.09 -24.98
N GLY A 312 -13.95 -6.59 -24.55
CA GLY A 312 -12.61 -6.90 -25.09
C GLY A 312 -12.28 -6.21 -26.42
N GLN A 313 -13.21 -5.49 -27.05
CA GLN A 313 -12.91 -4.70 -28.25
C GLN A 313 -12.18 -3.42 -27.87
N THR A 314 -11.29 -2.95 -28.74
CA THR A 314 -10.70 -1.60 -28.60
C THR A 314 -11.78 -0.56 -28.74
N ILE A 315 -11.74 0.51 -27.95
CA ILE A 315 -12.75 1.59 -28.03
C ILE A 315 -12.79 2.20 -29.44
N SER A 316 -11.65 2.30 -30.12
CA SER A 316 -11.56 2.82 -31.49
C SER A 316 -12.24 1.94 -32.56
N ALA A 317 -12.55 0.68 -32.25
CA ALA A 317 -13.23 -0.22 -33.19
C ALA A 317 -14.75 -0.03 -33.20
N ILE A 318 -15.29 0.73 -32.24
CA ILE A 318 -16.73 0.88 -32.04
C ILE A 318 -17.21 2.21 -32.62
N SER A 319 -18.42 2.21 -33.18
CA SER A 319 -19.07 3.43 -33.62
C SER A 319 -19.58 4.24 -32.43
N LEU A 320 -18.75 5.16 -31.92
CA LEU A 320 -19.12 6.05 -30.81
C LEU A 320 -20.34 6.93 -31.13
N THR A 321 -20.58 7.24 -32.41
CA THR A 321 -21.79 7.97 -32.84
C THR A 321 -23.07 7.15 -32.70
N ALA A 322 -22.98 5.81 -32.76
CA ALA A 322 -24.11 4.92 -32.58
C ALA A 322 -24.45 4.69 -31.09
N ILE A 323 -23.47 4.87 -30.19
CA ILE A 323 -23.68 4.77 -28.74
C ILE A 323 -24.47 5.99 -28.22
N GLY A 324 -24.27 7.16 -28.82
CA GLY A 324 -24.95 8.39 -28.41
C GLY A 324 -24.49 8.93 -27.06
N ARG A 325 -24.80 10.20 -26.78
CA ARG A 325 -24.57 10.80 -25.45
C ARG A 325 -25.82 10.60 -24.60
N CYS A 326 -25.69 10.22 -23.32
CA CYS A 326 -26.87 10.03 -22.46
C CYS A 326 -27.74 11.29 -22.30
N HIS A 327 -27.20 12.49 -22.54
CA HIS A 327 -27.95 13.75 -22.51
C HIS A 327 -28.82 14.00 -23.77
N GLU A 328 -28.55 13.30 -24.89
CA GLU A 328 -29.30 13.48 -26.13
C GLU A 328 -30.57 12.60 -26.18
N ASP A 329 -30.60 11.49 -25.45
CA ASP A 329 -31.73 10.55 -25.48
C ASP A 329 -32.96 11.00 -24.69
N ILE A 330 -32.85 12.01 -23.81
CA ILE A 330 -34.03 12.58 -23.12
C ILE A 330 -34.92 13.38 -24.11
N THR A 331 -34.35 13.85 -25.23
CA THR A 331 -35.09 14.70 -26.20
C THR A 331 -35.74 13.91 -27.34
N ARG A 332 -35.41 12.62 -27.53
CA ARG A 332 -36.00 11.80 -28.60
C ARG A 332 -37.22 11.00 -28.18
N GLU A 333 -37.43 10.74 -26.89
CA GLU A 333 -38.58 9.97 -26.42
C GLU A 333 -39.81 10.82 -26.00
N THR A 334 -39.76 12.15 -26.12
CA THR A 334 -40.85 13.03 -25.66
C THR A 334 -41.62 13.80 -26.73
N TRP A 335 -41.45 13.51 -28.03
CA TRP A 335 -42.17 14.25 -29.10
C TRP A 335 -43.02 13.46 -30.10
N ASP A 336 -43.15 12.14 -30.00
CA ASP A 336 -44.09 11.39 -30.84
C ASP A 336 -44.99 10.44 -30.02
N ALA A 337 -45.97 10.99 -29.31
CA ALA A 337 -47.15 10.22 -28.90
C ALA A 337 -48.38 11.15 -28.72
N PRO A 338 -49.50 10.93 -29.44
CA PRO A 338 -50.73 11.67 -29.21
C PRO A 338 -51.38 11.23 -27.90
N ALA A 339 -51.89 12.21 -27.15
CA ALA A 339 -52.56 12.03 -25.87
C ALA A 339 -53.80 11.12 -25.98
N SER A 340 -53.74 9.90 -25.45
CA SER A 340 -54.90 9.25 -24.80
C SER A 340 -54.51 8.07 -23.91
N SER A 341 -54.82 8.22 -22.62
CA SER A 341 -55.27 7.20 -21.66
C SER A 341 -54.59 5.82 -21.56
N SER A 342 -53.95 5.59 -20.40
CA SER A 342 -54.26 4.51 -19.43
C SER A 342 -53.05 3.68 -18.96
N LYS A 343 -52.63 3.98 -17.72
CA LYS A 343 -52.14 3.10 -16.63
C LYS A 343 -51.31 1.85 -16.94
N GLN A 344 -50.23 1.72 -16.12
CA GLN A 344 -49.30 0.60 -15.86
C GLN A 344 -48.06 0.62 -16.77
N LYS A 345 -46.81 0.69 -16.30
CA LYS A 345 -46.17 0.36 -15.01
C LYS A 345 -44.98 1.31 -14.78
N LEU A 346 -44.84 1.78 -13.56
CA LEU A 346 -43.62 2.37 -13.01
C LEU A 346 -42.70 1.24 -12.53
N GLN A 347 -41.38 1.44 -12.71
CA GLN A 347 -40.30 1.11 -11.76
C GLN A 347 -39.93 -0.38 -11.57
N TYR A 348 -38.66 -0.82 -11.56
CA TYR A 348 -37.37 -0.17 -11.32
C TYR A 348 -36.25 -0.85 -12.14
N LEU A 349 -35.22 -0.05 -12.40
CA LEU A 349 -33.85 -0.42 -12.78
C LEU A 349 -33.29 -1.59 -11.94
N PHE A 350 -32.61 -2.51 -12.62
CA PHE A 350 -31.42 -3.24 -12.14
C PHE A 350 -30.51 -3.51 -13.33
#